data_AF-A0AAN6QB60-F1
#
_entry.id   AF-A0AAN6QB60-F1
#
_cell.length_a   1.000
_cell.length_b   1.000
_cell.length_c   1.000
_cell.angle_alpha   90.00
_cell.angle_beta   90.00
_cell.angle_gamma   90.00
#
_symmetry.space_group_name_H-M   'P 1'
#
loop_
_entity.id
_entity.type
_entity.pdbx_description
1 polymer ?
#
loop_
_entity_poly.entity_id
_entity_poly.type
_entity_poly.pdbx_seq_one_letter_code
_entity_poly.pdbx_strand_id
1 'polypeptide(L)' 'MLCSSTYNYKVYSVVKPLVVLAGPIAPWFGQPGAGVQYMLPRNISALIAEGVLRREDPSVLVP' A
#
# COMPACT_ATOMS: atom_id res chain seq x y z
N MET A 1 19.96 0.02 -12.71
CA MET A 1 19.97 1.12 -11.70
C MET A 1 18.89 2.12 -12.09
N LEU A 2 17.64 1.89 -11.68
CA LEU A 2 16.52 2.85 -11.87
C LEU A 2 15.82 3.01 -10.52
N CYS A 3 16.55 3.50 -9.52
CA CYS A 3 16.03 3.69 -8.17
C CYS A 3 15.61 5.15 -7.99
N SER A 4 14.37 5.45 -8.35
CA SER A 4 13.58 6.51 -7.74
C SER A 4 12.14 6.28 -8.16
N SER A 5 11.26 5.92 -7.22
CA SER A 5 9.85 5.80 -7.52
C SER A 5 9.32 7.17 -7.95
N THR A 6 9.18 7.40 -9.25
CA THR A 6 8.53 8.59 -9.79
C THR A 6 7.16 8.72 -9.11
N TYR A 7 6.80 9.94 -8.67
CA TYR A 7 5.52 10.22 -8.04
C TYR A 7 5.27 9.61 -6.65
N ASN A 8 6.31 9.23 -5.89
CA ASN A 8 6.17 8.61 -4.56
C ASN A 8 5.35 7.30 -4.54
N TYR A 9 5.29 6.58 -5.67
CA TYR A 9 4.60 5.31 -5.77
C TYR A 9 5.36 4.17 -5.08
N LYS A 10 4.67 3.37 -4.25
CA LYS A 10 5.28 2.27 -3.48
C LYS A 10 4.39 1.05 -3.50
N VAL A 11 4.99 -0.12 -3.71
CA VAL A 11 4.30 -1.42 -3.75
C VAL A 11 4.74 -2.26 -2.57
N TYR A 12 3.79 -2.97 -1.96
CA TYR A 12 4.01 -3.83 -0.81
C TYR A 12 3.27 -5.16 -0.97
N SER A 13 3.87 -6.24 -0.47
CA SER A 13 3.19 -7.51 -0.28
C SER A 13 2.93 -7.76 1.20
N VAL A 14 1.74 -8.28 1.51
CA VAL A 14 1.38 -8.78 2.84
C VAL A 14 1.99 -10.17 2.99
N VAL A 15 2.97 -10.32 3.88
CA VAL A 15 3.70 -11.58 4.08
C VAL A 15 3.21 -12.37 5.30
N LYS A 16 2.45 -11.73 6.20
CA LYS A 16 1.78 -12.34 7.36
C LYS A 16 0.36 -11.81 7.46
N PRO A 17 -0.61 -12.55 8.04
CA PRO A 17 -1.96 -12.05 8.24
C PRO A 17 -1.98 -10.68 8.93
N LEU A 18 -2.68 -9.73 8.33
CA LEU A 18 -2.78 -8.35 8.81
C LEU A 18 -4.26 -7.97 8.92
N VAL A 19 -4.73 -7.73 10.15
CA VAL A 19 -6.08 -7.23 10.40
C VAL A 19 -6.10 -5.73 10.12
N VAL A 20 -7.08 -5.31 9.32
CA VAL A 20 -7.23 -3.92 8.85
C VAL A 20 -8.67 -3.49 8.92
N LEU A 21 -8.89 -2.18 8.99
CA LEU A 21 -10.21 -1.61 8.70
C LEU A 21 -10.30 -1.39 7.19
N ALA A 22 -11.14 -2.17 6.52
CA ALA A 22 -11.37 -2.07 5.08
C ALA A 22 -12.70 -1.36 4.79
N GLY A 23 -12.75 -0.58 3.72
CA GLY A 23 -14.00 0.04 3.28
C GLY A 23 -13.86 0.82 1.98
N PRO A 24 -14.99 1.29 1.40
CA PRO A 24 -14.98 2.12 0.21
C PRO A 24 -14.45 3.53 0.51
N ILE A 25 -13.73 4.10 -0.45
CA ILE A 25 -13.27 5.50 -0.43
C ILE A 25 -14.45 6.40 -0.80
N ALA A 26 -14.78 7.37 0.05
CA ALA A 26 -15.82 8.36 -0.21
C ALA A 26 -15.41 9.30 -1.37
N PRO A 27 -16.37 9.86 -2.14
CA PRO A 27 -16.08 10.89 -3.13
C PRO A 27 -15.45 12.12 -2.47
N TRP A 28 -14.33 12.61 -3.01
CA TRP A 28 -13.63 13.79 -2.48
C TRP A 28 -12.70 14.41 -3.53
N PHE A 29 -12.23 15.64 -3.31
CA PHE A 29 -11.35 16.40 -4.24
C PHE A 29 -11.82 16.43 -5.70
N GLY A 30 -13.14 16.46 -5.94
CA GLY A 30 -13.71 16.45 -7.29
C GLY A 30 -13.60 15.10 -8.02
N GLN A 31 -13.26 14.02 -7.31
CA GLN A 31 -13.14 12.66 -7.83
C GLN A 31 -14.22 11.75 -7.23
N PRO A 32 -14.70 10.74 -7.99
CA PRO A 32 -15.81 9.89 -7.56
C PRO A 32 -15.46 8.92 -6.42
N GLY A 33 -14.18 8.64 -6.17
CA GLY A 33 -13.77 7.68 -5.15
C GLY A 33 -14.14 6.24 -5.54
N ALA A 34 -14.83 5.52 -4.65
CA ALA A 34 -15.33 4.15 -4.78
C ALA A 34 -14.29 3.01 -4.80
N GLY A 35 -12.99 3.31 -4.83
CA GLY A 35 -11.94 2.31 -4.58
C GLY A 35 -12.02 1.73 -3.16
N VAL A 36 -11.35 0.60 -2.92
CA VAL A 36 -11.21 0.03 -1.56
C VAL A 36 -9.96 0.61 -0.89
N GLN A 37 -10.11 1.11 0.33
CA GLN A 37 -8.99 1.50 1.18
C GLN A 37 -8.87 0.59 2.40
N TYR A 38 -7.64 0.48 2.89
CA TYR A 38 -7.29 -0.26 4.09
C TYR A 38 -6.58 0.68 5.06
N MET A 39 -7.20 0.95 6.22
CA MET A 39 -6.54 1.65 7.31
C MET A 39 -5.78 0.64 8.17
N LEU A 40 -4.46 0.81 8.22
CA LEU A 40 -3.57 -0.07 8.95
C LEU A 40 -3.50 0.33 10.43
N PRO A 41 -3.31 -0.62 11.36
CA PRO A 41 -3.23 -0.34 12.80
C PRO A 41 -1.93 0.39 13.19
N ARG A 42 -0.91 0.32 12.32
CA ARG A 42 0.44 0.87 12.52
C ARG A 42 0.91 1.50 11.21
N ASN A 43 1.91 2.36 11.30
CA ASN A 43 2.52 2.94 10.10
C ASN A 43 3.32 1.89 9.30
N ILE A 44 3.64 2.24 8.05
CA ILE A 44 4.30 1.33 7.11
C ILE A 44 5.68 0.88 7.60
N SER A 45 6.49 1.78 8.17
CA SER A 45 7.86 1.44 8.61
C SER A 45 7.85 0.42 9.76
N ALA A 46 6.92 0.54 10.71
CA ALA A 46 6.76 -0.45 11.77
C ALA A 46 6.38 -1.83 11.22
N LEU A 47 5.42 -1.88 10.30
CA LEU A 47 4.96 -3.15 9.72
C LEU A 47 6.03 -3.84 8.86
N ILE A 48 6.93 -3.09 8.24
CA ILE A 48 8.11 -3.65 7.55
C ILE A 48 9.10 -4.21 8.58
N ALA A 49 9.39 -3.46 9.65
CA ALA A 49 10.31 -3.90 10.70
C ALA A 49 9.82 -5.16 11.43
N GLU A 50 8.50 -5.29 11.63
CA GLU A 50 7.84 -6.48 12.19
C GLU A 50 7.76 -7.66 11.19
N GLY A 51 8.15 -7.42 9.93
CA GLY A 51 8.11 -8.40 8.85
C GLY A 51 6.69 -8.83 8.49
N VAL A 52 5.70 -7.94 8.64
CA VAL A 52 4.30 -8.15 8.22
C VAL A 52 4.10 -7.67 6.79
N LEU A 53 4.77 -6.59 6.41
CA LEU A 53 4.83 -6.06 5.05
C LEU A 53 6.24 -6.22 4.47
N ARG A 54 6.33 -6.56 3.19
CA ARG A 54 7.56 -6.52 2.40
C ARG A 54 7.43 -5.46 1.32
N ARG A 55 8.47 -4.65 1.12
CA ARG A 55 8.52 -3.69 0.01
C ARG A 55 8.90 -4.41 -1.28
N GLU A 56 8.14 -4.16 -2.33
CA GLU A 56 8.40 -4.71 -3.66
C GLU A 56 9.03 -3.66 -4.58
N ASP A 57 9.77 -4.14 -5.58
CA ASP A 57 10.05 -3.36 -6.77
C ASP A 57 8.79 -3.31 -7.65
N PRO A 58 8.36 -2.15 -8.17
CA PRO A 58 7.16 -2.05 -9.00
C PRO A 58 7.13 -2.96 -10.23
N SER A 59 8.29 -3.47 -10.68
CA SER A 59 8.38 -4.43 -11.78
C SER A 59 7.61 -5.73 -11.49
N VAL A 60 7.29 -6.05 -10.24
CA VAL A 60 6.42 -7.21 -9.90
C VAL A 60 5.00 -7.11 -10.47
N LEU A 61 4.57 -5.92 -10.88
CA LEU A 61 3.25 -5.68 -11.47
C LEU A 61 3.24 -5.82 -13.00
N VAL A 62 4.42 -5.92 -13.62
CA VAL A 62 4.56 -6.09 -15.07
C VAL A 62 4.84 -7.57 -15.35
N PRO A 63 4.04 -8.23 -16.20
CA PRO A 63 4.27 -9.62 -16.61
C PRO A 63 5.57 -9.82 -17.39
#